data_AF-A0A3L7Z141-F1
#
_entry.id   AF-A0A3L7Z141-F1
#
_cell.length_a   1.000
_cell.length_b   1.000
_cell.length_c   1.000
_cell.angle_alpha   90.00
_cell.angle_beta   90.00
_cell.angle_gamma   90.00
#
_symmetry.space_group_name_H-M   'P 1'
#
loop_
_entity.id
_entity.type
_entity.pdbx_description
1 polymer ?
#
loop_
_entity_poly.entity_id
_entity_poly.type
_entity_poly.pdbx_seq_one_letter_code
_entity_poly.pdbx_strand_id
1 'polypeptide(L)' 'MATKTYEELVELLQDGKIGHLHFVLQGENVQDFLDWCRSHGTDPTDESAEFYIEQTEIDVMERQALNDEDYGVWN' A
#
# COMPACT_ATOMS: atom_id res chain seq x y z
N MET A 1 22.28 2.61 3.72
CA MET A 1 21.16 3.33 4.35
C MET A 1 20.15 2.26 4.73
N ALA A 2 19.80 2.13 6.01
CA ALA A 2 18.85 1.12 6.43
C ALA A 2 17.47 1.54 5.91
N THR A 3 17.02 0.92 4.82
CA THR A 3 15.61 0.97 4.41
C THR A 3 14.83 0.28 5.52
N LYS A 4 13.91 0.99 6.17
CA LYS A 4 12.98 0.36 7.11
C LYS A 4 12.20 -0.69 6.35
N THR A 5 12.01 -1.86 6.95
CA THR A 5 11.20 -2.91 6.34
C THR A 5 9.75 -2.44 6.24
N TYR A 6 9.04 -2.94 5.22
CA TYR A 6 7.62 -2.68 5.02
C TYR A 6 6.82 -2.89 6.32
N GLU A 7 7.12 -3.96 7.06
CA GLU A 7 6.50 -4.29 8.34
C GLU A 7 6.66 -3.17 9.39
N GLU A 8 7.87 -2.63 9.58
CA GLU A 8 8.09 -1.52 10.52
C GLU A 8 7.36 -0.24 10.09
N LEU A 9 7.27 0.01 8.79
CA LEU A 9 6.53 1.15 8.27
C LEU A 9 5.02 0.97 8.50
N VAL A 10 4.49 -0.25 8.37
CA VAL A 10 3.07 -0.55 8.63
C VAL A 10 2.75 -0.35 10.10
N GLU A 11 3.60 -0.84 11.01
CA GLU A 11 3.41 -0.62 12.45
C GLU A 11 3.40 0.87 12.80
N LEU A 12 4.31 1.65 12.21
CA LEU A 12 4.35 3.10 12.44
C LEU A 12 3.14 3.85 11.86
N LEU A 13 2.60 3.38 10.73
CA LEU A 13 1.40 3.93 10.11
C LEU A 13 0.16 3.65 10.98
N GLN A 14 0.03 2.41 11.46
CA GLN A 14 -1.06 2.00 12.38
C GLN A 14 -0.98 2.71 13.74
N ASP A 15 0.23 2.96 14.24
CA ASP A 15 0.45 3.73 15.48
C ASP A 15 0.23 5.24 15.27
N GLY A 16 0.00 5.69 14.03
CA GLY A 16 -0.18 7.10 13.66
C GLY A 16 1.09 7.95 13.79
N LYS A 17 2.26 7.29 13.84
CA LYS A 17 3.57 7.95 13.95
C LYS A 17 4.10 8.47 12.62
N ILE A 18 3.65 7.89 11.51
CA ILE A 18 3.94 8.35 10.16
C ILE A 18 2.64 8.46 9.35
N GLY A 19 2.61 9.36 8.37
CA GLY A 19 1.51 9.44 7.39
C GLY A 19 1.74 8.50 6.21
N HIS A 20 0.70 8.29 5.40
CA HIS A 20 0.73 7.42 4.22
C HIS A 20 1.79 7.86 3.20
N LEU A 21 2.00 9.16 3.02
CA LEU A 21 3.04 9.67 2.12
C LEU A 21 4.42 9.25 2.59
N HIS A 22 4.66 9.34 3.91
CA HIS A 22 5.95 9.00 4.48
C HIS A 22 6.20 7.49 4.43
N PHE A 23 5.16 6.69 4.61
CA PHE A 23 5.17 5.24 4.41
C PHE A 23 5.64 4.87 3.00
N VAL A 24 5.02 5.45 1.96
CA VAL A 24 5.34 5.15 0.56
C VAL A 24 6.72 5.69 0.15
N LEU A 25 7.09 6.88 0.63
CA LEU A 25 8.40 7.49 0.36
C LEU A 25 9.58 6.75 1.05
N GLN A 26 9.34 6.13 2.21
CA GLN A 26 10.35 5.35 2.95
C GLN A 26 10.44 3.90 2.46
N GLY A 27 9.40 3.40 1.79
CA GLY A 27 9.36 2.08 1.19
C GLY A 27 10.11 2.00 -0.15
N GLU A 28 10.15 0.80 -0.71
CA GLU A 28 10.80 0.54 -2.01
C GLU A 28 9.93 0.96 -3.20
N ASN A 29 8.63 1.17 -2.95
CA ASN A 29 7.62 1.47 -3.98
C ASN A 29 7.47 2.98 -4.28
N VAL A 30 8.38 3.82 -3.77
CA VAL A 30 8.34 5.27 -4.01
C VAL A 30 8.29 5.62 -5.50
N GLN A 31 9.01 4.87 -6.33
CA GLN A 31 9.07 5.12 -7.76
C GLN A 31 7.74 4.81 -8.45
N ASP A 32 7.05 3.78 -7.97
CA ASP A 32 5.76 3.30 -8.48
C ASP A 32 4.64 4.27 -8.12
N PHE A 33 4.65 4.77 -6.88
CA PHE A 33 3.73 5.81 -6.43
C PHE A 33 3.91 7.15 -7.18
N LEU A 34 5.15 7.54 -7.46
CA LEU A 34 5.42 8.75 -8.25
C LEU A 34 4.91 8.61 -9.68
N ASP A 35 5.01 7.42 -10.28
CA ASP A 35 4.47 7.15 -11.61
C ASP A 35 2.94 7.14 -11.60
N TRP A 36 2.33 6.53 -10.57
CA TRP A 36 0.88 6.57 -10.35
C TRP A 36 0.37 8.01 -10.19
N CYS A 37 1.03 8.82 -9.36
CA CYS A 37 0.71 10.24 -9.20
C CYS A 37 0.75 10.99 -10.53
N ARG A 38 1.79 10.75 -11.33
CA ARG A 38 1.95 11.37 -12.65
C ARG A 38 0.90 10.93 -13.66
N SER A 39 0.54 9.65 -13.65
CA SER A 39 -0.47 9.06 -14.53
C SER A 39 -1.89 9.55 -14.17
N HIS A 40 -2.18 9.66 -12.88
CA HIS A 40 -3.46 10.17 -12.36
C HIS A 40 -3.55 11.70 -12.32
N GLY A 41 -2.43 12.41 -12.54
CA GLY A 41 -2.39 13.86 -12.48
C GLY A 41 -2.62 14.41 -11.07
N THR A 42 -2.26 13.64 -10.04
CA THR A 42 -2.35 14.03 -8.63
C THR A 42 -0.96 14.32 -8.07
N ASP A 43 -0.86 15.24 -7.12
CA ASP A 43 0.38 15.55 -6.44
C ASP A 43 0.71 14.44 -5.40
N PRO A 44 1.99 14.13 -5.16
CA PRO A 44 2.41 13.17 -4.14
C PRO A 44 2.18 13.75 -2.74
N THR A 45 0.95 13.58 -2.25
CA THR A 45 0.45 14.02 -0.94
C THR A 45 0.03 12.83 -0.09
N ASP A 46 -0.27 13.06 1.19
CA ASP A 46 -0.77 12.00 2.09
C ASP A 46 -2.10 11.41 1.60
N GLU A 47 -3.00 12.26 1.08
CA GLU A 47 -4.27 11.84 0.49
C GLU A 47 -4.06 10.96 -0.75
N SER A 48 -3.13 11.33 -1.64
CA SER A 48 -2.79 10.50 -2.80
C SER A 48 -2.17 9.16 -2.41
N ALA A 49 -1.33 9.16 -1.36
CA ALA A 49 -0.68 7.95 -0.87
C ALA A 49 -1.67 6.99 -0.20
N GLU A 50 -2.62 7.53 0.57
CA GLU A 50 -3.75 6.78 1.12
C GLU A 50 -4.54 6.10 -0.01
N PHE A 51 -4.92 6.87 -1.05
CA PHE A 51 -5.61 6.33 -2.23
C PHE A 51 -4.84 5.22 -2.97
N TYR A 52 -3.53 5.38 -3.10
CA TYR A 52 -2.67 4.36 -3.74
C TYR A 52 -2.62 3.08 -2.91
N ILE A 53 -2.46 3.21 -1.58
CA ILE A 53 -2.46 2.07 -0.66
C ILE A 53 -3.83 1.39 -0.68
N GLU A 54 -4.93 2.13 -0.57
CA GLU A 54 -6.29 1.60 -0.65
C GLU A 54 -6.54 0.88 -1.98
N GLN A 55 -6.11 1.43 -3.12
CA GLN A 55 -6.22 0.71 -4.40
C GLN A 55 -5.45 -0.60 -4.39
N THR A 56 -4.24 -0.61 -3.83
CA THR A 56 -3.38 -1.80 -3.80
C THR A 56 -3.94 -2.85 -2.84
N GLU A 57 -4.50 -2.43 -1.70
CA GLU A 57 -5.19 -3.29 -0.74
C GLU A 57 -6.49 -3.87 -1.31
N ILE A 58 -7.27 -3.07 -2.05
CA ILE A 58 -8.48 -3.52 -2.77
C ILE A 58 -8.12 -4.56 -3.83
N ASP A 59 -7.05 -4.36 -4.61
CA ASP A 59 -6.62 -5.31 -5.64
C ASP A 59 -6.12 -6.65 -5.02
N VAL A 60 -5.51 -6.60 -3.82
CA VAL A 60 -5.12 -7.78 -3.05
C VAL A 60 -6.34 -8.49 -2.46
N MET A 61 -7.31 -7.76 -1.91
CA MET A 61 -8.54 -8.35 -1.38
C MET A 61 -9.42 -8.94 -2.49
N GLU A 62 -9.51 -8.31 -3.66
CA GLU A 62 -10.24 -8.83 -4.82
C GLU A 62 -9.57 -10.10 -5.38
N ARG A 63 -8.23 -10.13 -5.42
CA ARG A 63 -7.48 -11.36 -5.75
C ARG A 63 -7.64 -12.47 -4.71
N GLN A 64 -7.75 -12.15 -3.43
CA GLN A 64 -8.03 -13.14 -2.39
C GLN A 64 -9.46 -13.66 -2.46
N ALA A 65 -10.44 -12.82 -2.79
CA ALA A 65 -11.83 -13.24 -3.02
C ALA A 65 -11.98 -14.15 -4.26
N LEU A 66 -11.10 -14.01 -5.26
CA LEU A 66 -11.03 -14.88 -6.44
C LEU A 66 -10.12 -16.11 -6.26
N ASN A 67 -9.29 -16.15 -5.21
CA ASN A 67 -8.49 -17.35 -4.85
C ASN A 67 -9.20 -18.24 -3.82
N ASP A 68 -10.45 -17.96 -3.50
CA ASP A 68 -11.32 -18.80 -2.67
C ASP A 68 -11.92 -20.00 -3.45
N GLU A 69 -11.36 -20.36 -4.62
CA GLU A 69 -11.58 -21.68 -5.23
C GLU A 69 -10.69 -22.78 -4.60
N ASP A 70 -9.85 -22.45 -3.61
CA ASP A 70 -9.20 -23.40 -2.69
C ASP A 70 -9.62 -23.17 -1.23
N TYR A 71 -10.84 -22.67 -0.98
CA TYR A 71 -11.43 -22.83 0.36
C TYR A 71 -11.87 -24.28 0.50
N GLY A 72 -10.93 -25.09 0.98
CA GLY A 72 -11.09 -26.51 1.22
C GLY A 72 -12.48 -26.81 1.78
N VAL A 73 -13.18 -27.68 1.07
CA VAL A 73 -14.34 -28.43 1.55
C VAL A 73 -14.16 -28.75 3.03
N TRP A 74 -14.89 -28.03 3.89
CA TRP A 74 -15.15 -28.50 5.24
C TRP A 74 -16.23 -29.58 5.12
N ASN A 75 -15.80 -30.81 4.83
CA ASN A 75 -16.63 -31.99 5.04
C ASN A 75 -15.78 -33.23 5.33
#